data_AF-A0A847HJD4-F1
#
_entry.id   AF-A0A847HJD4-F1
#
_cell.length_a   1.000
_cell.length_b   1.000
_cell.length_c   1.000
_cell.angle_alpha   90.00
_cell.angle_beta   90.00
_cell.angle_gamma   90.00
#
_symmetry.space_group_name_H-M   'P 1'
#
loop_
_entity.id
_entity.type
_entity.pdbx_description
1 polymer ?
#
loop_
_entity_poly.entity_id
_entity_poly.type
_entity_poly.pdbx_seq_one_letter_code
_entity_poly.pdbx_strand_id
1 'polypeptide(L)'
;LDVLPRIFPTYLETLFAEMTRFNQIMIEYLPQTTIFTLLLMLYKYIPNSLVRWRESLAGTLFTMLALQLTKHGFIWYLSFGTDSYSLVYGSLGAVVAFMLWIYLSSCIILVGGHVSSAVALFFRPAREPAANGEPPVFV
;
A
#
# COMPACT_ATOMS: atom_id res chain seq x y z
N LEU A 1 -16.39 -50.53 18.24
CA LEU A 1 -16.97 -49.42 17.47
C LEU A 1 -17.12 -48.13 18.30
N ASP A 2 -16.79 -48.14 19.61
CA ASP A 2 -17.06 -47.03 20.55
C ASP A 2 -16.01 -45.91 20.62
N VAL A 3 -14.85 -46.08 19.98
CA VAL A 3 -13.80 -45.05 20.00
C VAL A 3 -14.08 -43.92 19.01
N LEU A 4 -14.77 -44.21 17.90
CA LEU A 4 -15.07 -43.25 16.83
C LEU A 4 -15.71 -41.92 17.34
N PRO A 5 -16.74 -41.93 18.20
CA PRO A 5 -17.37 -40.70 18.69
C PRO A 5 -16.48 -39.89 19.64
N ARG A 6 -15.45 -40.49 20.25
CA ARG A 6 -14.57 -39.81 21.21
C ARG A 6 -13.46 -39.01 20.52
N ILE A 7 -12.96 -39.51 19.39
CA ILE A 7 -11.86 -38.90 18.62
C ILE A 7 -12.38 -37.88 17.61
N PHE A 8 -13.57 -38.09 17.05
CA PHE A 8 -14.22 -37.20 16.08
C PHE A 8 -14.22 -35.71 16.50
N PRO A 9 -14.63 -35.31 17.73
CA PRO A 9 -14.61 -33.91 18.13
C PRO A 9 -13.18 -33.34 18.21
N THR A 10 -12.19 -34.16 18.58
CA THR A 10 -10.79 -33.71 18.66
C THR A 10 -10.26 -33.37 17.27
N TYR A 11 -10.54 -34.19 16.27
CA TYR A 11 -10.16 -33.91 14.88
C TYR A 11 -10.89 -32.70 14.31
N LEU A 12 -12.18 -32.56 14.62
CA LEU A 12 -13.01 -31.44 14.17
C LEU A 12 -12.46 -30.10 14.69
N GLU A 13 -12.13 -30.03 15.98
CA GLU A 13 -11.51 -28.85 16.60
C GLU A 13 -10.12 -28.54 16.01
N THR A 14 -9.28 -29.56 15.78
CA THR A 14 -7.98 -29.35 15.13
C THR A 14 -8.11 -28.88 13.69
N LEU A 15 -9.06 -29.44 12.93
CA LEU A 15 -9.32 -29.07 11.55
C LEU A 15 -9.86 -27.65 11.47
N PHE A 16 -10.83 -27.30 12.33
CA PHE A 16 -11.34 -25.93 12.42
C PHE A 16 -10.26 -24.94 12.86
N ALA A 17 -9.39 -25.32 13.80
CA ALA A 17 -8.26 -24.49 14.21
C ALA A 17 -7.26 -24.27 13.07
N GLU A 18 -6.94 -25.29 12.27
CA GLU A 18 -6.07 -25.15 11.10
C GLU A 18 -6.71 -24.28 10.02
N MET A 19 -8.00 -24.46 9.73
CA MET A 19 -8.74 -23.62 8.78
C MET A 19 -8.81 -22.16 9.24
N THR A 20 -9.01 -21.93 10.53
CA THR A 20 -9.06 -20.58 11.12
C THR A 20 -7.68 -19.90 11.05
N ARG A 21 -6.61 -20.63 11.37
CA ARG A 21 -5.23 -20.13 11.25
C ARG A 21 -4.88 -19.80 9.81
N PHE A 22 -5.23 -20.67 8.86
CA PHE A 22 -5.03 -20.42 7.44
C PHE A 22 -5.78 -19.16 6.98
N ASN A 23 -7.06 -19.02 7.37
CA ASN A 23 -7.86 -17.84 7.05
C ASN A 23 -7.29 -16.55 7.65
N GLN A 24 -6.80 -16.59 8.89
CA GLN A 24 -6.16 -15.43 9.51
C GLN A 24 -4.90 -14.97 8.76
N ILE A 25 -4.03 -15.92 8.40
CA ILE A 25 -2.84 -15.61 7.59
C ILE A 25 -3.27 -15.02 6.24
N MET A 26 -4.28 -15.61 5.58
CA MET A 26 -4.80 -15.08 4.33
C MET A 26 -5.26 -13.63 4.48
N ILE A 27 -6.07 -13.30 5.49
CA ILE A 27 -6.62 -11.97 5.72
C ILE A 27 -5.52 -10.94 6.04
N GLU A 28 -4.48 -11.33 6.77
CA GLU A 28 -3.39 -10.42 7.16
C GLU A 28 -2.47 -10.07 5.98
N TYR A 29 -2.15 -11.04 5.11
CA TYR A 29 -1.21 -10.85 4.01
C TYR A 29 -1.85 -10.40 2.68
N LEU A 30 -3.15 -10.66 2.45
CA LEU A 30 -3.87 -10.25 1.23
C LEU A 30 -3.80 -8.75 0.91
N PRO A 31 -4.10 -7.84 1.86
CA PRO A 31 -4.19 -6.41 1.55
C PRO A 31 -2.81 -5.83 1.23
N GLN A 32 -1.77 -6.29 1.92
CA GLN A 32 -0.40 -5.80 1.78
C GLN A 32 0.17 -6.12 0.39
N THR A 33 -0.05 -7.34 -0.08
CA THR A 33 0.41 -7.79 -1.41
C THR A 33 -0.38 -7.17 -2.55
N THR A 34 -1.69 -6.94 -2.34
CA THR A 34 -2.55 -6.27 -3.32
C THR A 34 -2.16 -4.80 -3.49
N ILE A 35 -1.94 -4.07 -2.39
CA ILE A 35 -1.47 -2.67 -2.43
C ILE A 35 -0.12 -2.57 -3.14
N PHE A 36 0.83 -3.47 -2.81
CA PHE A 36 2.13 -3.51 -3.47
C PHE A 36 2.01 -3.76 -4.97
N THR A 37 1.21 -4.76 -5.37
CA THR A 37 0.98 -5.09 -6.79
C THR A 37 0.28 -3.95 -7.52
N LEU A 38 -0.72 -3.33 -6.90
CA LEU A 38 -1.46 -2.21 -7.46
C LEU A 38 -0.55 -0.99 -7.66
N LEU A 39 0.27 -0.63 -6.69
CA LEU A 39 1.24 0.47 -6.80
C LEU A 39 2.31 0.20 -7.84
N LEU A 40 2.84 -1.03 -7.88
CA LEU A 40 3.81 -1.45 -8.88
C LEU A 40 3.22 -1.37 -10.30
N MET A 41 1.98 -1.81 -10.47
CA MET A 41 1.23 -1.66 -11.72
C MET A 41 0.96 -0.19 -12.03
N LEU A 42 0.48 0.59 -11.07
CA LEU A 42 0.16 2.00 -11.24
C LEU A 42 1.40 2.78 -11.71
N TYR A 43 2.55 2.60 -11.06
CA TYR A 43 3.80 3.23 -11.44
C TYR A 43 4.43 2.66 -12.70
N LYS A 44 3.95 1.53 -13.21
CA LYS A 44 4.37 0.97 -14.51
C LYS A 44 3.46 1.41 -15.65
N TYR A 45 2.16 1.54 -15.43
CA TYR A 45 1.17 1.88 -16.45
C TYR A 45 0.95 3.38 -16.59
N ILE A 46 1.19 4.19 -15.55
CA ILE A 46 1.08 5.65 -15.63
C ILE A 46 2.20 6.33 -16.42
N PRO A 47 3.49 5.97 -16.30
CA PRO A 47 4.50 6.73 -16.99
C PRO A 47 4.48 6.38 -18.49
N ASN A 48 4.28 7.42 -19.30
CA ASN A 48 4.59 7.46 -20.74
C ASN A 48 6.11 7.31 -21.03
N SER A 49 6.89 6.84 -20.06
CA SER A 49 8.31 6.54 -20.18
C SER A 49 8.56 5.14 -19.63
N LEU A 50 9.24 4.30 -20.42
CA LEU A 50 9.59 2.93 -20.03
C LEU A 50 10.53 2.94 -18.82
N VAL A 51 9.95 2.89 -17.61
CA VAL A 51 10.67 2.78 -16.34
C VAL A 51 11.08 1.32 -16.14
N ARG A 52 12.37 1.07 -15.82
CA ARG A 52 12.85 -0.30 -15.55
C ARG A 52 12.23 -0.81 -14.25
N TRP A 53 11.96 -2.12 -14.18
CA TRP A 53 11.38 -2.78 -12.99
C TRP A 53 12.10 -2.45 -11.68
N ARG A 54 13.41 -2.18 -11.71
CA ARG A 54 14.22 -1.81 -10.54
C ARG A 54 13.97 -0.38 -10.03
N GLU A 55 13.60 0.54 -10.91
CA GLU A 55 13.39 1.97 -10.58
C GLU A 55 11.99 2.17 -9.99
N SER A 56 10.98 1.51 -10.58
CA SER A 56 9.61 1.48 -10.03
C SER A 56 9.53 0.83 -8.64
N LEU A 57 10.44 -0.12 -8.34
CA LEU A 57 10.46 -0.83 -7.06
C LEU A 57 10.84 0.08 -5.89
N ALA A 58 11.74 1.05 -6.11
CA ALA A 58 12.14 2.01 -5.06
C ALA A 58 11.00 2.97 -4.70
N GLY A 59 10.31 3.52 -5.72
CA GLY A 59 9.13 4.36 -5.51
C GLY A 59 7.97 3.59 -4.88
N THR A 60 7.72 2.36 -5.34
CA THR A 60 6.67 1.49 -4.79
C THR A 60 6.94 1.15 -3.33
N LEU A 61 8.19 0.80 -2.97
CA LEU A 61 8.55 0.47 -1.60
C LEU A 61 8.38 1.68 -0.67
N PHE A 62 8.82 2.86 -1.12
CA PHE A 62 8.63 4.11 -0.37
C PHE A 62 7.14 4.40 -0.13
N THR A 63 6.33 4.38 -1.19
CA THR A 63 4.88 4.65 -1.10
C THR A 63 4.16 3.61 -0.25
N MET A 64 4.50 2.34 -0.39
CA MET A 64 3.93 1.26 0.41
C MET A 64 4.21 1.46 1.91
N LEU A 65 5.46 1.77 2.27
CA LEU A 65 5.84 2.03 3.66
C LEU A 65 5.13 3.26 4.22
N ALA A 66 5.11 4.35 3.46
CA ALA A 66 4.45 5.58 3.86
C ALA A 66 2.93 5.41 4.02
N LEU A 67 2.25 4.73 3.08
CA LEU A 67 0.83 4.41 3.21
C LEU A 67 0.54 3.52 4.42
N GLN A 68 1.40 2.53 4.69
CA GLN A 68 1.26 1.67 5.85
C GLN A 68 1.40 2.46 7.16
N LEU A 69 2.35 3.41 7.22
CA LEU A 69 2.54 4.28 8.36
C LEU A 69 1.32 5.20 8.57
N THR A 70 0.81 5.79 7.49
CA THR A 70 -0.39 6.63 7.52
C THR A 70 -1.63 5.85 7.96
N LYS A 71 -1.79 4.58 7.54
CA LYS A 71 -2.86 3.69 8.04
C LYS A 71 -2.75 3.44 9.55
N HIS A 72 -1.56 3.12 10.04
CA HIS A 72 -1.34 2.90 11.48
C HIS A 72 -1.55 4.17 12.29
N GLY A 73 -1.07 5.31 11.78
CA GLY A 73 -1.30 6.62 12.39
C GLY A 73 -2.79 6.97 12.49
N PHE A 74 -3.59 6.61 11.48
CA PHE A 74 -5.05 6.81 11.51
C PHE A 74 -5.72 5.95 12.60
N ILE A 75 -5.33 4.68 12.71
CA ILE A 75 -5.86 3.79 13.78
C ILE A 75 -5.48 4.34 15.16
N TRP A 76 -4.22 4.75 15.34
CA TRP A 76 -3.75 5.38 16.57
C TRP A 76 -4.55 6.64 16.91
N TYR A 77 -4.75 7.53 15.94
CA TYR A 77 -5.54 8.74 16.14
C TYR A 77 -6.97 8.44 16.62
N LEU A 78 -7.63 7.44 16.01
CA LEU A 78 -8.97 7.03 16.42
C LEU A 78 -9.00 6.40 17.82
N SER A 79 -8.00 5.59 18.18
CA SER A 79 -7.94 4.94 19.49
C SER A 79 -7.69 5.91 20.66
N PHE A 80 -6.97 7.01 20.43
CA PHE A 80 -6.69 8.01 21.48
C PHE A 80 -7.79 9.07 21.61
N GLY A 81 -8.55 9.33 20.54
CA GLY A 81 -9.60 10.37 20.54
C GLY A 81 -10.91 9.98 21.24
N THR A 82 -11.10 8.70 21.58
CA THR A 82 -12.41 8.17 22.01
C THR A 82 -12.79 8.41 23.48
N ASP A 83 -11.84 8.75 24.35
CA ASP A 83 -12.05 8.67 25.80
C ASP A 83 -12.79 9.87 26.43
N SER A 84 -12.92 11.02 25.75
CA SER A 84 -13.66 12.17 26.31
C SER A 84 -14.26 13.15 25.29
N TYR A 85 -13.72 13.24 24.07
CA TYR A 85 -14.19 14.18 23.03
C TYR A 85 -15.28 13.59 22.10
N SER A 86 -15.50 12.27 22.16
CA SER A 86 -16.43 11.54 21.28
C SER A 86 -17.90 11.88 21.47
N LEU A 87 -18.32 12.33 22.65
CA LEU A 87 -19.75 12.45 23.00
C LEU A 87 -20.48 13.57 22.21
N VAL A 88 -19.74 14.58 21.72
CA VAL A 88 -20.31 15.71 20.96
C VAL A 88 -19.66 15.88 19.59
N TYR A 89 -18.36 15.60 19.45
CA TYR A 89 -17.61 15.81 18.20
C TYR A 89 -17.06 14.52 17.57
N GLY A 90 -17.41 13.34 18.10
CA GLY A 90 -16.82 12.07 17.65
C GLY A 90 -17.06 11.77 16.16
N SER A 91 -18.28 11.97 15.67
CA SER A 91 -18.62 11.74 14.26
C SER A 91 -17.96 12.76 13.32
N LEU A 92 -17.96 14.05 13.68
CA LEU A 92 -17.30 15.10 12.90
C LEU A 92 -15.77 14.91 12.87
N GLY A 93 -15.17 14.58 14.02
CA GLY A 93 -13.73 14.32 14.14
C GLY A 93 -13.30 13.10 13.33
N ALA A 94 -14.11 12.03 13.31
CA ALA A 94 -13.86 10.87 12.46
C ALA A 94 -13.86 11.23 10.96
N VAL A 95 -14.80 12.07 10.51
CA VAL A 95 -14.85 12.53 9.11
C VAL A 95 -13.62 13.37 8.76
N VAL A 96 -13.24 14.33 9.61
CA VAL A 96 -12.07 15.19 9.37
C VAL A 96 -10.78 14.37 9.34
N ALA A 97 -10.62 13.43 10.27
CA ALA A 97 -9.48 12.51 10.29
C ALA A 97 -9.45 11.63 9.04
N PHE A 98 -10.61 11.17 8.57
CA PHE A 98 -10.72 10.38 7.35
C PHE A 98 -10.33 11.18 6.11
N MET A 99 -10.77 12.45 6.01
CA MET A 99 -10.35 13.35 4.94
C MET A 99 -8.84 13.61 4.98
N LEU A 100 -8.27 13.83 6.17
CA LEU A 100 -6.82 13.98 6.34
C LEU A 100 -6.07 12.72 5.90
N TRP A 101 -6.57 11.54 6.26
CA TRP A 101 -5.98 10.26 5.86
C TRP A 101 -5.96 10.09 4.34
N ILE A 102 -7.06 10.39 3.65
CA ILE A 102 -7.13 10.36 2.19
C ILE A 102 -6.17 11.40 1.58
N TYR A 103 -6.16 12.62 2.10
CA TYR A 103 -5.27 13.69 1.64
C TYR A 103 -3.79 13.30 1.72
N LEU A 104 -3.36 12.75 2.86
CA LEU A 104 -2.01 12.24 3.05
C LEU A 104 -1.73 11.08 2.08
N SER A 105 -2.66 10.14 1.92
CA SER A 105 -2.51 9.01 1.00
C SER A 105 -2.30 9.46 -0.45
N SER A 106 -3.08 10.45 -0.92
CA SER A 106 -2.90 11.04 -2.25
C SER A 106 -1.53 11.72 -2.41
N CYS A 107 -1.10 12.49 -1.41
CA CYS A 107 0.20 13.15 -1.43
C CYS A 107 1.35 12.12 -1.53
N ILE A 108 1.29 11.05 -0.74
CA ILE A 108 2.29 9.97 -0.76
C ILE A 108 2.35 9.31 -2.15
N ILE A 109 1.20 9.01 -2.75
CA ILE A 109 1.14 8.38 -4.08
C ILE A 109 1.78 9.29 -5.14
N LEU A 110 1.49 10.60 -5.10
CA LEU A 110 2.10 11.58 -6.01
C LEU A 110 3.62 11.67 -5.82
N VAL A 111 4.07 11.79 -4.57
CA VAL A 111 5.50 11.88 -4.24
C VAL A 111 6.25 10.62 -4.67
N GLY A 112 5.71 9.43 -4.42
CA GLY A 112 6.35 8.19 -4.87
C GLY A 112 6.43 8.03 -6.38
N GLY A 113 5.46 8.59 -7.12
CA GLY A 113 5.50 8.68 -8.57
C GLY A 113 6.62 9.61 -9.06
N HIS A 114 6.78 10.78 -8.42
CA HIS A 114 7.88 11.72 -8.70
C HIS A 114 9.26 11.12 -8.37
N VAL A 115 9.38 10.37 -7.27
CA VAL A 115 10.62 9.66 -6.93
C VAL A 115 10.95 8.61 -7.99
N SER A 116 9.95 7.84 -8.44
CA SER A 116 10.12 6.85 -9.52
C SER A 116 10.60 7.48 -10.82
N SER A 117 10.02 8.62 -11.24
CA SER A 117 10.42 9.32 -12.47
C SER A 117 11.78 10.01 -12.36
N ALA A 118 12.10 10.63 -11.21
CA ALA A 118 13.40 11.26 -10.98
C ALA A 118 14.54 10.24 -11.03
N VAL A 119 14.34 9.04 -10.49
CA VAL A 119 15.29 7.94 -10.58
C VAL A 119 15.45 7.49 -12.03
N ALA A 120 14.35 7.33 -12.78
CA ALA A 120 14.38 6.94 -14.19
C ALA A 120 15.13 7.95 -15.09
N LEU A 121 15.01 9.25 -14.81
CA LEU A 121 15.73 10.31 -15.50
C LEU A 121 17.25 10.24 -15.27
N PHE A 122 17.68 9.93 -14.04
CA PHE A 122 19.10 9.76 -13.72
C PHE A 122 19.75 8.58 -14.45
N PHE A 123 19.00 7.51 -14.71
CA PHE A 123 19.49 6.31 -15.39
C PHE A 123 19.37 6.36 -16.91
N ARG A 124 18.63 7.32 -17.49
CA ARG A 124 18.69 7.58 -18.93
C ARG A 124 19.95 8.41 -19.21
N PRO A 125 21.01 7.85 -19.83
CA PRO A 125 22.07 8.69 -20.36
C PRO A 125 21.41 9.71 -21.28
N ALA A 126 21.80 10.98 -21.13
CA ALA A 126 21.32 12.07 -21.98
C ALA A 126 21.24 11.53 -23.41
N ARG A 127 20.05 11.59 -24.02
CA ARG A 127 20.00 11.44 -25.48
C ARG A 127 20.98 12.48 -25.97
N GLU A 128 22.12 12.03 -26.51
CA GLU A 128 23.00 12.89 -27.27
C GLU A 128 22.08 13.68 -28.21
N PRO A 129 22.19 15.01 -28.25
CA PRO A 129 21.47 15.80 -29.24
C PRO A 129 21.72 15.09 -30.55
N ALA A 130 20.65 14.66 -31.22
CA ALA A 130 20.81 14.08 -32.53
C ALA A 130 21.70 15.04 -33.31
N ALA A 131 22.73 14.52 -33.96
CA ALA A 131 23.74 15.31 -34.68
C ALA A 131 23.14 16.06 -35.90
N ASN A 132 21.83 16.29 -35.92
CA ASN A 132 21.01 16.92 -36.94
C ASN A 132 20.65 18.39 -36.64
N GLY A 133 21.12 18.97 -35.52
CA GLY A 133 20.92 20.40 -35.23
C GLY A 133 19.51 20.79 -34.79
N GLU A 134 18.67 19.82 -34.43
CA GLU A 134 17.34 20.11 -33.88
C GLU A 134 17.44 20.56 -32.42
N PRO A 135 16.75 21.64 -32.02
CA PRO A 135 16.79 22.12 -30.63
C PRO A 135 16.17 21.09 -29.67
N PRO A 136 16.67 21.01 -28.42
CA PRO A 136 16.20 20.02 -27.45
C PRO A 136 14.71 20.21 -27.13
N VAL A 137 13.92 19.16 -27.35
CA VAL A 137 12.50 19.13 -26.98
C VAL A 137 12.40 18.77 -25.50
N PHE A 138 12.16 19.78 -24.66
CA PHE A 138 11.85 19.59 -23.25
C PHE A 138 10.39 19.14 -23.14
N VAL A 139 10.19 17.83 -22.94
CA VAL A 139 8.88 17.22 -22.59
C VAL A 139 8.86 16.95 -21.10
#